data_AF-A0A6P1A7Z7-F1
#
_entry.id   AF-A0A6P1A7Z7-F1
#
_cell.length_a   1.000
_cell.length_b   1.000
_cell.length_c   1.000
_cell.angle_alpha   90.00
_cell.angle_beta   90.00
_cell.angle_gamma   90.00
#
_symmetry.space_group_name_H-M   'P 1'
#
loop_
_entity.id
_entity.type
_entity.pdbx_description
1 polymer ?
#
loop_
_entity_poly.entity_id
_entity_poly.type
_entity_poly.pdbx_seq_one_letter_code
_entity_poly.pdbx_strand_id
1 'polypeptide(L)'
;MEPSPTKPSKALVDKEFYSRLPLFLLFLLWLGYFFFGLLLTSYQARLSAWVLAWAGALIWTVDRSWTRFVPIIAAIAVIVSVSMPFQFLAMMVAIALASAFVLSWAMLLIGEDLKHALRDGFWLAGLLAIAMFLIAWFLLDNREFGGDVAVLGNTCPLPVALLLGFLASCFGSNAWMRMDTAGFTFKQQILTFAAVTWLGFSCGWLVEIF
;
A
#
# COMPACT_ATOMS: atom_id res chain seq x y z
N MET A 1 -4.19 -29.60 -13.85
CA MET A 1 -4.97 -28.83 -12.87
C MET A 1 -4.56 -29.32 -11.50
N GLU A 2 -3.72 -28.57 -10.79
CA GLU A 2 -3.45 -28.89 -9.38
C GLU A 2 -4.76 -28.75 -8.58
N PRO A 3 -5.05 -29.67 -7.65
CA PRO A 3 -6.21 -29.55 -6.79
C PRO A 3 -6.11 -28.25 -5.98
N SER A 4 -7.11 -27.39 -6.13
CA SER A 4 -7.28 -26.20 -5.32
C SER A 4 -7.20 -26.61 -3.84
N PRO A 5 -6.31 -26.01 -3.03
CA PRO A 5 -6.21 -26.36 -1.63
C PRO A 5 -7.57 -26.14 -0.99
N THR A 6 -8.14 -27.22 -0.44
CA THR A 6 -9.44 -27.23 0.20
C THR A 6 -9.48 -26.13 1.24
N LYS A 7 -10.26 -25.07 0.97
CA LYS A 7 -10.45 -23.96 1.91
C LYS A 7 -10.87 -24.55 3.26
N PRO A 8 -10.14 -24.26 4.35
CA PRO A 8 -10.51 -24.74 5.68
C PRO A 8 -11.93 -24.29 6.01
N SER A 9 -12.83 -25.25 6.23
CA SER A 9 -14.23 -24.99 6.58
C SER A 9 -14.42 -24.55 8.03
N LYS A 10 -13.41 -24.73 8.90
CA LYS A 10 -13.46 -24.39 10.32
C LYS A 10 -12.41 -23.35 10.66
N ALA A 11 -12.80 -22.38 11.48
CA ALA A 11 -11.88 -21.40 12.05
C ALA A 11 -10.85 -22.09 12.94
N LEU A 12 -9.59 -21.65 12.86
CA LEU A 12 -8.56 -22.07 13.80
C LEU A 12 -8.97 -21.64 15.21
N VAL A 13 -8.81 -22.56 16.18
CA VAL A 13 -9.02 -22.29 17.61
C VAL A 13 -7.89 -21.39 18.12
N ASP A 14 -8.16 -20.53 19.09
CA ASP A 14 -7.26 -19.46 19.55
C ASP A 14 -5.80 -19.89 19.72
N LYS A 15 -5.54 -21.05 20.34
CA LYS A 15 -4.17 -21.56 20.55
C LYS A 15 -3.44 -21.86 19.24
N GLU A 16 -4.13 -22.40 18.24
CA GLU A 16 -3.56 -22.68 16.92
C GLU A 16 -3.41 -21.40 16.09
N PHE A 17 -4.36 -20.47 16.23
CA PHE A 17 -4.34 -19.17 15.56
C PHE A 17 -3.04 -18.40 15.87
N TYR A 18 -2.71 -18.19 17.14
CA TYR A 18 -1.49 -17.46 17.52
C TYR A 18 -0.20 -18.17 17.12
N SER A 19 -0.16 -19.50 17.22
CA SER A 19 1.04 -20.28 16.89
C SER A 19 1.40 -20.27 15.40
N ARG A 20 0.41 -20.04 14.52
CA ARG A 20 0.58 -20.09 13.06
C ARG A 20 0.62 -18.70 12.40
N LEU A 21 0.51 -17.63 13.19
CA LEU A 21 0.58 -16.26 12.66
C LEU A 21 2.00 -15.97 12.12
N PRO A 22 2.13 -15.45 10.89
CA PRO A 22 3.43 -15.06 10.34
C PRO A 22 3.89 -13.72 10.92
N LEU A 23 4.26 -13.72 12.21
CA LEU A 23 4.52 -12.51 13.01
C LEU A 23 5.53 -11.56 12.36
N PHE A 24 6.62 -12.08 11.78
CA PHE A 24 7.62 -11.25 11.11
C PHE A 24 7.05 -10.49 9.91
N LEU A 25 6.23 -11.15 9.07
CA LEU A 25 5.61 -10.50 7.92
C LEU A 25 4.54 -9.50 8.35
N LEU A 26 3.78 -9.81 9.40
CA LEU A 26 2.82 -8.88 9.99
C LEU A 26 3.51 -7.67 10.63
N PHE A 27 4.70 -7.85 11.22
CA PHE A 27 5.53 -6.76 11.71
C PHE A 27 6.02 -5.86 10.56
N LEU A 28 6.48 -6.44 9.44
CA LEU A 28 6.85 -5.65 8.26
C LEU A 28 5.65 -4.89 7.69
N LEU A 29 4.47 -5.53 7.68
CA LEU A 29 3.23 -4.88 7.26
C LEU A 29 2.92 -3.68 8.18
N TRP A 30 2.91 -3.90 9.49
CA TRP A 30 2.74 -2.86 10.51
C TRP A 30 3.73 -1.71 10.30
N LEU A 31 5.01 -2.01 10.12
CA LEU A 31 6.08 -1.03 9.92
C LEU A 31 5.86 -0.21 8.64
N GLY A 32 5.40 -0.84 7.56
CA GLY A 32 5.05 -0.14 6.34
C GLY A 32 3.95 0.90 6.54
N TYR A 33 2.87 0.50 7.24
CA TYR A 33 1.76 1.39 7.57
C TYR A 33 2.10 2.43 8.64
N PHE A 34 3.04 2.14 9.52
CA PHE A 34 3.63 3.11 10.44
C PHE A 34 4.28 4.26 9.69
N PHE A 35 5.13 3.96 8.69
CA PHE A 35 5.74 5.01 7.86
C PHE A 35 4.69 5.80 7.05
N PHE A 36 3.67 5.13 6.51
CA PHE A 36 2.57 5.84 5.84
C PHE A 36 1.77 6.74 6.80
N GLY A 37 1.50 6.29 8.03
CA GLY A 37 0.87 7.12 9.07
C GLY A 37 1.74 8.33 9.44
N LEU A 38 3.05 8.13 9.57
CA LEU A 38 4.02 9.21 9.78
C LEU A 38 3.96 10.27 8.68
N LEU A 39 3.90 9.83 7.42
CA LEU A 39 3.75 10.73 6.27
C LEU A 39 2.42 11.49 6.30
N LEU A 40 1.30 10.78 6.47
CA LEU A 40 -0.02 11.43 6.55
C LEU A 40 -0.10 12.46 7.67
N THR A 41 0.53 12.18 8.81
CA THR A 41 0.61 13.09 9.95
C THR A 41 1.45 14.31 9.62
N SER A 42 2.64 14.11 9.06
CA SER A 42 3.58 15.20 8.70
C SER A 42 2.99 16.19 7.68
N TYR A 43 2.10 15.72 6.79
CA TYR A 43 1.39 16.55 5.83
C TYR A 43 0.03 17.06 6.32
N GLN A 44 -0.30 16.84 7.60
CA GLN A 44 -1.59 17.21 8.18
C GLN A 44 -2.76 16.73 7.31
N ALA A 45 -2.65 15.50 6.83
CA ALA A 45 -3.59 14.93 5.87
C ALA A 45 -5.00 14.92 6.45
N ARG A 46 -5.98 15.33 5.64
CA ARG A 46 -7.40 15.28 6.01
C ARG A 46 -7.79 13.86 6.36
N LEU A 47 -8.74 13.70 7.30
CA LEU A 47 -9.26 12.38 7.72
C LEU A 47 -9.70 11.49 6.54
N SER A 48 -10.21 12.08 5.46
CA SER A 48 -10.58 11.36 4.24
C SER A 48 -9.40 10.61 3.60
N ALA A 49 -8.19 11.17 3.67
CA ALA A 49 -6.99 10.51 3.13
C ALA A 49 -6.54 9.34 4.00
N TRP A 50 -6.67 9.45 5.32
CA TRP A 50 -6.44 8.34 6.25
C TRP A 50 -7.39 7.17 5.98
N VAL A 51 -8.68 7.47 5.82
CA VAL A 51 -9.69 6.46 5.48
C VAL A 51 -9.40 5.85 4.12
N LEU A 52 -9.02 6.64 3.11
CA LEU A 52 -8.67 6.14 1.78
C LEU A 52 -7.44 5.22 1.82
N ALA A 53 -6.40 5.59 2.58
CA ALA A 53 -5.18 4.80 2.73
C ALA A 53 -5.46 3.47 3.45
N TRP A 54 -6.30 3.49 4.49
CA TRP A 54 -6.72 2.28 5.20
C TRP A 54 -7.67 1.40 4.37
N ALA A 55 -8.62 1.98 3.66
CA ALA A 55 -9.49 1.24 2.74
C ALA A 55 -8.69 0.64 1.57
N GLY A 56 -7.69 1.37 1.08
CA GLY A 56 -6.74 0.92 0.06
C GLY A 56 -5.90 -0.26 0.52
N ALA A 57 -5.64 -0.36 1.83
CA ALA A 57 -5.09 -1.58 2.41
C ALA A 57 -6.02 -2.76 2.10
N LEU A 58 -7.31 -2.65 2.44
CA LEU A 58 -8.30 -3.73 2.34
C LEU A 58 -8.63 -4.23 0.92
N ILE A 59 -8.01 -3.69 -0.14
CA ILE A 59 -8.27 -4.11 -1.52
C ILE A 59 -7.92 -5.59 -1.79
N TRP A 60 -7.07 -6.20 -0.95
CA TRP A 60 -6.75 -7.63 -0.98
C TRP A 60 -7.98 -8.56 -0.83
N THR A 61 -9.11 -8.04 -0.34
CA THR A 61 -10.35 -8.80 -0.15
C THR A 61 -11.03 -9.19 -1.45
N VAL A 62 -10.72 -8.49 -2.55
CA VAL A 62 -11.35 -8.71 -3.85
C VAL A 62 -10.77 -9.94 -4.55
N ASP A 63 -9.44 -10.09 -4.60
CA ASP A 63 -8.77 -11.26 -5.16
C ASP A 63 -7.30 -11.32 -4.68
N ARG A 64 -6.76 -12.52 -4.45
CA ARG A 64 -5.37 -12.74 -3.95
C ARG A 64 -4.31 -12.08 -4.82
N SER A 65 -4.61 -11.90 -6.11
CA SER A 65 -3.72 -11.26 -7.06
C SER A 65 -3.53 -9.75 -6.83
N TRP A 66 -4.40 -9.09 -6.05
CA TRP A 66 -4.27 -7.66 -5.70
C TRP A 66 -3.38 -7.40 -4.48
N THR A 67 -2.81 -8.44 -3.87
CA THR A 67 -1.88 -8.29 -2.73
C THR A 67 -0.67 -7.39 -3.02
N ARG A 68 -0.32 -7.20 -4.30
CA ARG A 68 0.76 -6.30 -4.75
C ARG A 68 0.34 -4.84 -4.96
N PHE A 69 -0.96 -4.53 -4.95
CA PHE A 69 -1.51 -3.17 -5.13
C PHE A 69 -1.63 -2.35 -3.86
N VAL A 70 -1.64 -3.05 -2.73
CA VAL A 70 -1.78 -2.52 -1.38
C VAL A 70 -0.81 -1.35 -1.07
N PRO A 71 0.49 -1.44 -1.41
CA PRO A 71 1.46 -0.36 -1.16
C PRO A 71 1.25 0.82 -2.10
N ILE A 72 0.72 0.57 -3.30
CA ILE A 72 0.52 1.56 -4.35
C ILE A 72 -0.62 2.50 -3.96
N ILE A 73 -1.73 1.96 -3.47
CA ILE A 73 -2.88 2.79 -3.07
C ILE A 73 -2.55 3.60 -1.82
N ALA A 74 -1.82 3.02 -0.87
CA ALA A 74 -1.34 3.74 0.30
C ALA A 74 -0.36 4.87 -0.08
N ALA A 75 0.58 4.61 -1.00
CA ALA A 75 1.48 5.64 -1.53
C ALA A 75 0.71 6.73 -2.29
N ILE A 76 -0.28 6.39 -3.12
CA ILE A 76 -1.13 7.37 -3.82
C ILE A 76 -1.92 8.22 -2.83
N ALA A 77 -2.49 7.62 -1.78
CA ALA A 77 -3.22 8.36 -0.75
C ALA A 77 -2.31 9.36 -0.02
N VAL A 78 -1.05 8.99 0.23
CA VAL A 78 -0.03 9.91 0.76
C VAL A 78 0.29 11.02 -0.24
N ILE A 79 0.51 10.70 -1.52
CA ILE A 79 0.80 11.68 -2.58
C ILE A 79 -0.33 12.71 -2.74
N VAL A 80 -1.59 12.27 -2.70
CA VAL A 80 -2.78 13.15 -2.74
C VAL A 80 -2.83 14.06 -1.50
N SER A 81 -2.27 13.61 -0.37
CA SER A 81 -2.28 14.36 0.89
C SER A 81 -1.21 15.44 0.98
N VAL A 82 -0.15 15.36 0.16
CA VAL A 82 1.01 16.27 0.19
C VAL A 82 0.68 17.70 -0.30
N SER A 83 -0.60 18.10 -0.37
CA SER A 83 -1.03 19.41 -0.85
C SER A 83 -0.45 19.81 -2.21
N MET A 84 -0.18 18.81 -3.06
CA MET A 84 0.28 19.01 -4.42
C MET A 84 -0.67 19.94 -5.18
N PRO A 85 -0.16 20.85 -6.03
CA PRO A 85 -1.00 21.59 -6.95
C PRO A 85 -1.91 20.63 -7.72
N PHE A 86 -3.21 20.91 -7.74
CA PHE A 86 -4.21 20.03 -8.37
C PHE A 86 -3.85 19.65 -9.81
N GLN A 87 -3.21 20.57 -10.53
CA GLN A 87 -2.71 20.35 -11.90
C GLN A 87 -1.65 19.24 -11.97
N PHE A 88 -0.73 19.19 -11.01
CA PHE A 88 0.30 18.16 -10.95
C PHE A 88 -0.30 16.81 -10.58
N LEU A 89 -1.23 16.79 -9.61
CA LEU A 89 -1.98 15.58 -9.27
C LEU A 89 -2.79 15.06 -10.46
N ALA A 90 -3.52 15.93 -11.16
CA ALA A 90 -4.31 15.56 -12.33
C ALA A 90 -3.42 15.03 -13.47
N MET A 91 -2.25 15.64 -13.69
CA MET A 91 -1.27 15.16 -14.66
C MET A 91 -0.73 13.78 -14.28
N MET A 92 -0.34 13.56 -13.02
CA MET A 92 0.13 12.26 -12.55
C MET A 92 -0.94 11.17 -12.69
N VAL A 93 -2.19 11.47 -12.34
CA VAL A 93 -3.32 10.54 -12.49
C VAL A 93 -3.57 10.25 -13.97
N ALA A 94 -3.55 11.26 -14.84
CA ALA A 94 -3.72 11.09 -16.28
C ALA A 94 -2.61 10.21 -16.88
N ILE A 95 -1.35 10.46 -16.51
CA ILE A 95 -0.21 9.64 -16.95
C ILE A 95 -0.34 8.22 -16.43
N ALA A 96 -0.66 8.02 -15.14
CA ALA A 96 -0.85 6.69 -14.57
C ALA A 96 -1.98 5.92 -15.26
N LEU A 97 -3.13 6.54 -15.53
CA LEU A 97 -4.24 5.90 -16.24
C LEU A 97 -3.89 5.60 -17.70
N ALA A 98 -3.21 6.51 -18.39
CA ALA A 98 -2.75 6.28 -19.76
C ALA A 98 -1.73 5.14 -19.83
N SER A 99 -0.76 5.11 -18.90
CA SER A 99 0.20 4.01 -18.79
C SER A 99 -0.49 2.69 -18.43
N ALA A 100 -1.46 2.70 -17.51
CA ALA A 100 -2.23 1.50 -17.17
C ALA A 100 -2.97 0.96 -18.39
N PHE A 101 -3.60 1.83 -19.18
CA PHE A 101 -4.27 1.45 -20.41
C PHE A 101 -3.31 0.87 -21.44
N VAL A 102 -2.19 1.56 -21.73
CA VAL A 102 -1.19 1.10 -22.71
C VAL A 102 -0.57 -0.24 -22.30
N LEU A 103 -0.21 -0.40 -21.02
CA LEU A 103 0.41 -1.62 -20.52
C LEU A 103 -0.59 -2.79 -20.49
N SER A 104 -1.83 -2.54 -20.09
CA SER A 104 -2.88 -3.56 -20.14
C SER A 104 -3.14 -4.00 -21.58
N TRP A 105 -3.17 -3.05 -22.52
CA TRP A 105 -3.34 -3.34 -23.95
C TRP A 105 -2.17 -4.14 -24.51
N ALA A 106 -0.94 -3.77 -24.16
CA ALA A 106 0.26 -4.51 -24.58
C ALA A 106 0.24 -5.97 -24.09
N MET A 107 -0.20 -6.20 -22.84
CA MET A 107 -0.32 -7.56 -22.29
C MET A 107 -1.41 -8.38 -23.01
N LEU A 108 -2.56 -7.75 -23.32
CA LEU A 108 -3.59 -8.40 -24.14
C LEU A 108 -3.06 -8.84 -25.52
N LEU A 109 -2.21 -8.03 -26.15
CA LEU A 109 -1.60 -8.36 -27.46
C LEU A 109 -0.61 -9.55 -27.37
N ILE A 110 -0.07 -9.84 -26.19
CA ILE A 110 0.84 -10.97 -25.94
C ILE A 110 0.05 -12.25 -25.58
N GLY A 111 -1.29 -12.16 -25.47
CA GLY A 111 -2.18 -13.28 -25.20
C GLY A 111 -2.49 -13.52 -23.72
N GLU A 112 -2.22 -12.53 -22.85
CA GLU A 112 -2.67 -12.57 -21.45
C GLU A 112 -4.19 -12.41 -21.35
N ASP A 113 -4.81 -13.06 -20.36
CA ASP A 113 -6.23 -12.88 -20.05
C ASP A 113 -6.51 -11.43 -19.62
N LEU A 114 -7.66 -10.88 -20.01
CA LEU A 114 -8.06 -9.49 -19.70
C LEU A 114 -7.92 -9.13 -18.22
N LYS A 115 -8.27 -10.06 -17.32
CA LYS A 115 -8.16 -9.85 -15.88
C LYS A 115 -6.69 -9.69 -15.43
N HIS A 116 -5.79 -10.51 -15.97
CA HIS A 116 -4.37 -10.47 -15.66
C HIS A 116 -3.71 -9.23 -16.27
N ALA A 117 -4.04 -8.94 -17.53
CA ALA A 117 -3.56 -7.76 -18.25
C ALA A 117 -3.94 -6.45 -17.54
N LEU A 118 -5.22 -6.28 -17.15
CA LEU A 118 -5.66 -5.09 -16.41
C LEU A 118 -4.94 -4.98 -15.06
N ARG A 119 -4.90 -6.07 -14.29
CA ARG A 119 -4.23 -6.11 -12.99
C ARG A 119 -2.76 -5.69 -13.11
N ASP A 120 -2.01 -6.32 -14.00
CA ASP A 120 -0.57 -6.09 -14.09
C ASP A 120 -0.27 -4.73 -14.73
N GLY A 121 -1.11 -4.26 -15.66
CA GLY A 121 -1.03 -2.91 -16.22
C GLY A 121 -1.26 -1.82 -15.18
N PHE A 122 -2.32 -1.92 -14.36
CA PHE A 122 -2.56 -0.99 -13.25
C PHE A 122 -1.44 -1.04 -12.20
N TRP A 123 -0.79 -2.20 -12.01
CA TRP A 123 0.28 -2.37 -11.02
C TRP A 123 1.54 -1.64 -11.45
N LEU A 124 1.95 -1.85 -12.70
CA LEU A 124 3.08 -1.18 -13.30
C LEU A 124 2.86 0.34 -13.40
N ALA A 125 1.64 0.77 -13.73
CA ALA A 125 1.27 2.18 -13.74
C ALA A 125 1.38 2.83 -12.35
N GLY A 126 0.97 2.10 -11.30
CA GLY A 126 1.10 2.55 -9.93
C GLY A 126 2.56 2.68 -9.48
N LEU A 127 3.42 1.72 -9.85
CA LEU A 127 4.87 1.83 -9.64
C LEU A 127 5.46 3.03 -10.37
N LEU A 128 5.05 3.25 -11.62
CA LEU A 128 5.49 4.39 -12.41
C LEU A 128 5.08 5.71 -11.76
N ALA A 129 3.86 5.82 -11.23
CA ALA A 129 3.39 7.00 -10.53
C ALA A 129 4.23 7.30 -9.28
N ILE A 130 4.58 6.27 -8.49
CA ILE A 130 5.46 6.42 -7.32
C ILE A 130 6.86 6.84 -7.75
N ALA A 131 7.42 6.22 -8.79
CA ALA A 131 8.73 6.57 -9.31
C ALA A 131 8.78 8.02 -9.82
N MET A 132 7.76 8.43 -10.58
CA MET A 132 7.63 9.81 -11.06
C MET A 132 7.48 10.82 -9.91
N PHE A 133 6.72 10.47 -8.87
CA PHE A 133 6.62 11.31 -7.66
C PHE A 133 7.99 11.48 -7.00
N LEU A 134 8.72 10.39 -6.80
CA LEU A 134 10.06 10.43 -6.20
C LEU A 134 11.01 11.26 -7.06
N ILE A 135 11.01 11.06 -8.38
CA ILE A 135 11.84 11.83 -9.31
C ILE A 135 11.48 13.32 -9.27
N ALA A 136 10.19 13.65 -9.34
CA ALA A 136 9.72 15.03 -9.25
C ALA A 136 10.12 15.69 -7.92
N TRP A 137 10.03 14.96 -6.81
CA TRP A 137 10.46 15.41 -5.51
C TRP A 137 11.97 15.68 -5.43
N PHE A 138 12.79 14.83 -6.05
CA PHE A 138 14.25 15.01 -6.08
C PHE A 138 14.72 16.12 -7.04
N LEU A 139 13.97 16.38 -8.12
CA LEU A 139 14.36 17.33 -9.17
C LEU A 139 13.74 18.71 -9.03
N LEU A 140 12.54 18.83 -8.44
CA LEU A 140 11.86 20.10 -8.23
C LEU A 140 12.19 20.61 -6.83
N ASP A 141 12.57 21.89 -6.73
CA ASP A 141 12.82 22.54 -5.45
C ASP A 141 11.56 22.43 -4.58
N ASN A 142 11.71 21.91 -3.36
CA ASN A 142 10.59 21.49 -2.50
C ASN A 142 9.57 22.61 -2.19
N ARG A 143 9.93 23.86 -2.49
CA ARG A 143 9.08 25.04 -2.36
C ARG A 143 7.80 24.98 -3.21
N GLU A 144 7.81 24.27 -4.33
CA GLU A 144 6.62 24.14 -5.19
C GLU A 144 5.56 23.18 -4.65
N PHE A 145 5.89 22.35 -3.65
CA PHE A 145 4.95 21.42 -3.01
C PHE A 145 4.28 21.99 -1.75
N GLY A 146 4.32 23.31 -1.55
CA GLY A 146 3.42 23.98 -0.61
C GLY A 146 3.91 24.20 0.83
N GLY A 147 5.20 24.48 1.02
CA GLY A 147 5.73 25.00 2.30
C GLY A 147 7.05 24.37 2.69
N ASP A 148 7.84 25.07 3.51
CA ASP A 148 9.05 24.58 4.15
C ASP A 148 8.87 23.10 4.47
N VAL A 149 9.65 22.24 3.79
CA VAL A 149 9.60 20.79 4.01
C VAL A 149 9.66 20.61 5.50
N ALA A 150 8.55 20.14 6.08
CA ALA A 150 8.52 19.64 7.43
C ALA A 150 9.49 18.46 7.43
N VAL A 151 10.76 18.76 7.65
CA VAL A 151 11.77 17.77 7.97
C VAL A 151 11.23 17.13 9.23
N LEU A 152 10.71 15.90 9.11
CA LEU A 152 10.51 15.02 10.25
C LEU A 152 11.84 15.01 11.00
N GLY A 153 11.88 15.75 12.12
CA GLY A 153 13.05 16.49 12.59
C GLY A 153 14.40 15.86 12.26
N ASN A 154 15.22 16.51 11.44
CA ASN A 154 16.63 16.23 11.14
C ASN A 154 17.09 14.77 10.90
N THR A 155 16.22 13.75 10.81
CA THR A 155 16.65 12.35 11.00
C THR A 155 16.21 11.36 9.92
N CYS A 156 15.15 11.63 9.14
CA CYS A 156 14.81 10.79 7.98
C CYS A 156 14.21 11.61 6.83
N PRO A 157 14.83 11.62 5.63
CA PRO A 157 14.22 12.27 4.47
C PRO A 157 12.87 11.62 4.15
N LEU A 158 11.81 12.42 4.00
CA LEU A 158 10.45 11.95 3.67
C LEU A 158 10.38 10.95 2.49
N PRO A 159 11.18 11.09 1.40
CA PRO A 159 11.23 10.09 0.33
C PRO A 159 11.74 8.71 0.80
N VAL A 160 12.65 8.69 1.78
CA VAL A 160 13.15 7.46 2.39
C VAL A 160 12.06 6.81 3.24
N ALA A 161 11.27 7.59 4.00
CA ALA A 161 10.12 7.06 4.72
C ALA A 161 9.06 6.47 3.77
N LEU A 162 8.78 7.12 2.63
CA LEU A 162 7.88 6.58 1.60
C LEU A 162 8.41 5.27 1.01
N LEU A 163 9.70 5.22 0.68
CA LEU A 163 10.37 4.02 0.15
C LEU A 163 10.34 2.88 1.18
N LEU A 164 10.69 3.14 2.43
CA LEU A 164 10.66 2.16 3.52
C LEU A 164 9.24 1.67 3.76
N GLY A 165 8.26 2.58 3.79
CA GLY A 165 6.83 2.26 3.90
C GLY A 165 6.36 1.32 2.78
N PHE A 166 6.71 1.66 1.54
CA PHE A 166 6.39 0.88 0.34
C PHE A 166 7.04 -0.50 0.35
N LEU A 167 8.35 -0.60 0.63
CA LEU A 167 9.06 -1.88 0.65
C LEU A 167 8.57 -2.76 1.80
N ALA A 168 8.42 -2.22 3.00
CA ALA A 168 7.97 -2.98 4.16
C ALA A 168 6.54 -3.51 3.99
N SER A 169 5.62 -2.70 3.46
CA SER A 169 4.26 -3.15 3.15
C SER A 169 4.21 -4.15 1.97
N CYS A 170 5.05 -3.99 0.95
CA CYS A 170 5.24 -4.98 -0.12
C CYS A 170 5.65 -6.35 0.43
N PHE A 171 6.68 -6.40 1.28
CA PHE A 171 7.13 -7.66 1.87
C PHE A 171 6.13 -8.22 2.87
N GLY A 172 5.53 -7.35 3.69
CA GLY A 172 4.56 -7.72 4.70
C GLY A 172 3.25 -8.26 4.14
N SER A 173 2.82 -7.83 2.94
CA SER A 173 1.59 -8.33 2.31
C SER A 173 1.64 -9.84 2.02
N ASN A 174 2.84 -10.44 1.94
CA ASN A 174 3.03 -11.88 1.85
C ASN A 174 2.48 -12.65 3.07
N ALA A 175 2.23 -11.97 4.20
CA ALA A 175 1.54 -12.55 5.35
C ALA A 175 0.18 -13.14 4.97
N TRP A 176 -0.50 -12.57 3.96
CA TRP A 176 -1.79 -13.04 3.50
C TRP A 176 -1.69 -14.45 2.93
N MET A 177 -0.76 -14.67 2.00
CA MET A 177 -0.52 -15.99 1.39
C MET A 177 -0.05 -17.02 2.43
N ARG A 178 0.75 -16.60 3.42
CA ARG A 178 1.19 -17.47 4.52
C ARG A 178 0.03 -17.87 5.44
N MET A 179 -0.86 -16.95 5.80
CA MET A 179 -2.06 -17.29 6.57
C MET A 179 -3.01 -18.19 5.79
N ASP A 180 -3.14 -17.96 4.49
CA ASP A 180 -3.97 -18.78 3.64
C ASP A 180 -3.48 -20.24 3.56
N THR A 181 -2.18 -20.43 3.31
CA THR A 181 -1.54 -21.75 3.31
C THR A 181 -1.53 -22.42 4.69
N ALA A 182 -1.49 -21.64 5.77
CA ALA A 182 -1.58 -22.14 7.15
C ALA A 182 -3.01 -22.56 7.58
N GLY A 183 -4.01 -22.30 6.73
CA GLY A 183 -5.40 -22.71 6.94
C GLY A 183 -6.25 -21.69 7.71
N PHE A 184 -5.92 -20.41 7.66
CA PHE A 184 -6.74 -19.35 8.25
C PHE A 184 -8.00 -19.14 7.41
N THR A 185 -9.13 -18.87 8.07
CA THR A 185 -10.35 -18.48 7.35
C THR A 185 -10.22 -17.07 6.78
N PHE A 186 -10.97 -16.76 5.71
CA PHE A 186 -10.98 -15.43 5.10
C PHE A 186 -11.28 -14.31 6.12
N LYS A 187 -12.23 -14.54 7.04
CA LYS A 187 -12.57 -13.60 8.11
C LYS A 187 -11.39 -13.34 9.05
N GLN A 188 -10.66 -14.40 9.44
CA GLN A 188 -9.46 -14.29 10.27
C GLN A 188 -8.33 -13.52 9.55
N GLN A 189 -8.13 -13.78 8.26
CA GLN A 189 -7.14 -13.09 7.44
C GLN A 189 -7.45 -11.58 7.36
N ILE A 190 -8.70 -11.22 7.03
CA ILE A 190 -9.14 -9.81 6.98
C ILE A 190 -8.96 -9.12 8.31
N LEU A 191 -9.46 -9.71 9.40
CA LEU A 191 -9.41 -9.09 10.72
C LEU A 191 -7.95 -8.85 11.16
N THR A 192 -7.08 -9.83 10.95
CA THR A 192 -5.66 -9.71 11.28
C THR A 192 -5.01 -8.58 10.49
N PHE A 193 -5.23 -8.55 9.17
CA PHE A 193 -4.68 -7.49 8.32
C PHE A 193 -5.24 -6.12 8.70
N ALA A 194 -6.56 -5.96 8.79
CA ALA A 194 -7.21 -4.71 9.14
C ALA A 194 -6.73 -4.16 10.49
N ALA A 195 -6.54 -5.04 11.48
CA ALA A 195 -6.01 -4.66 12.80
C ALA A 195 -4.54 -4.21 12.70
N VAL A 196 -3.70 -4.96 11.99
CA VAL A 196 -2.27 -4.66 11.85
C VAL A 196 -2.05 -3.35 11.08
N THR A 197 -2.79 -3.12 9.99
CA THR A 197 -2.70 -1.87 9.22
C THR A 197 -3.23 -0.68 10.01
N TRP A 198 -4.34 -0.85 10.75
CA TRP A 198 -4.88 0.17 11.64
C TRP A 198 -3.91 0.54 12.75
N LEU A 199 -3.30 -0.46 13.40
CA LEU A 199 -2.27 -0.25 14.43
C LEU A 199 -1.06 0.48 13.86
N GLY A 200 -0.61 0.13 12.65
CA GLY A 200 0.49 0.81 11.96
C GLY A 200 0.18 2.30 11.77
N PHE A 201 -0.94 2.61 11.13
CA PHE A 201 -1.38 4.00 10.93
C PHE A 201 -1.50 4.77 12.25
N SER A 202 -2.15 4.18 13.26
CA SER A 202 -2.36 4.82 14.56
C SER A 202 -1.04 5.11 15.29
N CYS A 203 -0.06 4.19 15.23
CA CYS A 203 1.26 4.42 15.80
C CYS A 203 1.99 5.58 15.10
N GLY A 204 1.85 5.71 13.78
CA GLY A 204 2.42 6.84 13.03
C GLY A 204 1.80 8.18 13.42
N TRP A 205 0.50 8.20 13.71
CA TRP A 205 -0.21 9.39 14.20
C TRP A 205 0.28 9.85 15.58
N LEU A 206 0.53 8.90 16.49
CA LEU A 206 0.93 9.22 17.87
C LEU A 206 2.31 9.89 17.97
N VAL A 207 3.19 9.76 16.98
CA VAL A 207 4.55 10.32 17.02
C VAL A 207 4.56 11.86 17.04
N GLU A 208 3.52 12.52 16.54
CA GLU A 208 3.43 14.00 16.55
C GLU A 208 2.77 14.55 17.85
N ILE A 209 2.14 13.67 18.65
CA ILE A 209 1.46 14.07 19.90
C ILE A 209 2.47 14.20 21.07
N PHE A 210 3.69 13.67 20.93
CA PHE A 210 4.73 13.65 21.96
C PHE A 210 6.02 14.32 21.47
#